data_AF-A0A9E1UTT8-F1
#
_entry.id   AF-A0A9E1UTT8-F1
#
_cell.length_a   1.000
_cell.length_b   1.000
_cell.length_c   1.000
_cell.angle_alpha   90.00
_cell.angle_beta   90.00
_cell.angle_gamma   90.00
#
_symmetry.space_group_name_H-M   'P 1'
#
loop_
_entity.id
_entity.type
_entity.pdbx_description
1 polymer ?
#
loop_
_entity_poly.entity_id
_entity_poly.type
_entity_poly.pdbx_seq_one_letter_code
_entity_poly.pdbx_strand_id
1 'polypeptide(L)'
;MATADTVAHRELKACVLDGRLVPGIKVVQEKFAEAIGWAAAAIRNRGMGAMANRREHTVTGRGVFWRGPTDEIHPGDSDEAKTS
;
A
#
# COMPACT_ATOMS: atom_id res chain seq x y z
N MET A 1 16.32 3.12 -9.36
CA MET A 1 15.74 1.81 -9.01
C MET A 1 14.68 2.02 -7.92
N ALA A 2 13.40 1.92 -8.28
CA ALA A 2 12.31 2.03 -7.29
C ALA A 2 12.44 0.93 -6.23
N THR A 3 12.25 1.29 -4.96
CA THR A 3 12.33 0.32 -3.86
C THR A 3 11.15 -0.65 -3.94
N ALA A 4 11.30 -1.84 -3.35
CA ALA A 4 10.23 -2.83 -3.31
C ALA A 4 8.95 -2.30 -2.63
N ASP A 5 9.08 -1.32 -1.72
CA ASP A 5 7.97 -0.65 -1.05
C ASP A 5 7.27 0.37 -1.98
N THR A 6 8.03 1.04 -2.86
CA THR A 6 7.48 1.93 -3.88
C THR A 6 6.64 1.15 -4.90
N VAL A 7 7.14 0.00 -5.37
CA VAL A 7 6.39 -0.89 -6.27
C VAL A 7 5.13 -1.40 -5.58
N ALA A 8 5.28 -1.83 -4.32
CA ALA A 8 4.16 -2.32 -3.52
C ALA A 8 3.05 -1.26 -3.34
N HIS A 9 3.44 0.00 -3.10
CA HIS A 9 2.50 1.11 -2.99
C HIS A 9 1.72 1.37 -4.28
N ARG A 10 2.38 1.30 -5.44
CA ARG A 10 1.73 1.53 -6.74
C ARG A 10 0.67 0.49 -7.03
N GLU A 11 0.96 -0.77 -6.76
CA GLU A 11 -0.02 -1.85 -6.95
C GLU A 11 -1.21 -1.70 -6.00
N LEU A 12 -0.97 -1.31 -4.75
CA LEU A 12 -2.03 -0.96 -3.79
C LEU A 12 -2.90 0.19 -4.31
N LYS A 13 -2.27 1.25 -4.83
CA LYS A 13 -2.98 2.39 -5.41
C LYS A 13 -3.81 1.99 -6.63
N ALA A 14 -3.26 1.17 -7.52
CA ALA A 14 -3.98 0.64 -8.67
C ALA A 14 -5.22 -0.17 -8.24
N CYS A 15 -5.10 -1.02 -7.22
CA CYS A 15 -6.24 -1.78 -6.70
C CYS A 15 -7.35 -0.88 -6.14
N VAL A 16 -7.03 0.30 -5.60
CA VAL A 16 -8.04 1.28 -5.17
C VAL A 16 -8.71 1.97 -6.34
N LEU A 17 -7.93 2.38 -7.34
CA LEU A 17 -8.46 3.01 -8.55
C LEU A 17 -9.37 2.04 -9.33
N ASP A 18 -9.05 0.74 -9.31
CA ASP A 18 -9.86 -0.33 -9.89
C ASP A 18 -11.06 -0.73 -9.01
N GLY A 19 -11.20 -0.16 -7.80
CA GLY A 19 -12.29 -0.46 -6.86
C GLY A 19 -12.19 -1.82 -6.15
N ARG A 20 -11.07 -2.55 -6.33
CA ARG A 20 -10.80 -3.83 -5.65
C ARG A 20 -10.53 -3.67 -4.15
N LEU A 21 -10.05 -2.49 -3.77
CA LEU A 21 -9.89 -2.12 -2.37
C LEU A 21 -10.55 -0.77 -2.08
N VAL A 22 -11.16 -0.68 -0.89
CA VAL A 22 -11.88 0.52 -0.46
C VAL A 22 -11.15 1.12 0.76
N PRO A 23 -10.79 2.41 0.74
CA PRO A 23 -10.29 3.11 1.91
C PRO A 23 -11.27 3.08 3.09
N GLY A 24 -10.73 3.11 4.31
CA GLY A 24 -11.50 3.06 5.56
C GLY A 24 -11.83 1.65 6.06
N ILE A 25 -11.50 0.60 5.29
CA ILE A 25 -11.73 -0.78 5.72
C ILE A 25 -10.64 -1.27 6.67
N LYS A 26 -11.03 -2.18 7.56
CA LYS A 26 -10.08 -2.94 8.39
C LYS A 26 -9.22 -3.82 7.49
N VAL A 27 -7.91 -3.72 7.62
CA VAL A 27 -6.96 -4.58 6.92
C VAL A 27 -6.99 -5.97 7.56
N VAL A 28 -7.63 -6.92 6.87
CA VAL A 28 -7.53 -8.35 7.17
C VAL A 28 -6.53 -8.93 6.18
N GLN A 29 -5.34 -9.31 6.65
CA GLN A 29 -4.19 -9.63 5.78
C GLN A 29 -4.54 -10.60 4.64
N GLU A 30 -5.31 -11.65 4.92
CA GLU A 30 -5.69 -12.66 3.91
C GLU A 30 -6.61 -12.10 2.83
N LYS A 31 -7.70 -11.42 3.20
CA LYS A 31 -8.64 -10.80 2.25
C LYS A 31 -7.99 -9.68 1.45
N PHE A 32 -7.10 -8.94 2.11
CA PHE A 32 -6.35 -7.88 1.48
C PHE A 32 -5.35 -8.44 0.47
N ALA A 33 -4.66 -9.52 0.82
CA ALA A 33 -3.76 -10.25 -0.09
C ALA A 33 -4.51 -10.80 -1.31
N GLU A 34 -5.69 -11.39 -1.10
CA GLU A 34 -6.56 -11.90 -2.16
C GLU A 34 -6.99 -10.80 -3.14
N ALA A 35 -7.44 -9.65 -2.64
CA ALA A 35 -7.89 -8.53 -3.47
C ALA A 35 -6.77 -7.95 -4.37
N ILE A 36 -5.52 -8.04 -3.91
CA ILE A 36 -4.34 -7.55 -4.63
C ILE A 36 -3.72 -8.65 -5.52
N GLY A 37 -4.07 -9.92 -5.26
CA GLY A 37 -3.44 -11.07 -5.92
C GLY A 37 -2.03 -11.38 -5.40
N TRP A 38 -1.73 -10.95 -4.16
CA TRP A 38 -0.44 -11.20 -3.52
C TRP A 38 -0.51 -12.36 -2.54
N ALA A 39 0.65 -12.97 -2.26
CA ALA A 39 0.77 -13.84 -1.10
C ALA A 39 0.67 -13.02 0.19
N ALA A 40 0.00 -13.56 1.22
CA ALA A 40 -0.16 -12.90 2.52
C ALA A 40 1.17 -12.48 3.17
N ALA A 41 2.24 -13.24 2.94
CA ALA A 41 3.59 -12.91 3.40
C ALA A 41 4.16 -11.65 2.70
N ALA A 42 3.88 -11.45 1.40
CA ALA A 42 4.33 -10.27 0.66
C ALA A 42 3.61 -8.99 1.13
N ILE A 43 2.32 -9.09 1.42
CA ILE A 43 1.54 -7.98 2.04
C ILE A 43 2.13 -7.60 3.39
N ARG A 44 2.41 -8.58 4.26
CA ARG A 44 2.94 -8.32 5.60
C ARG A 44 4.31 -7.64 5.55
N ASN A 45 5.18 -8.08 4.66
CA ASN A 45 6.56 -7.60 4.61
C ASN A 45 6.71 -6.28 3.83
N ARG A 46 5.93 -6.08 2.76
CA ARG A 46 6.11 -4.95 1.83
C ARG A 46 4.88 -4.04 1.74
N GLY A 47 3.68 -4.61 1.63
CA GLY A 47 2.44 -3.83 1.55
C GLY A 47 2.18 -3.01 2.82
N MET A 48 2.33 -3.62 3.99
CA MET A 48 2.21 -2.93 5.28
C MET A 48 3.33 -1.91 5.50
N GLY A 49 4.56 -2.22 5.07
CA GLY A 49 5.70 -1.30 5.14
C GLY A 49 5.47 -0.05 4.28
N ALA A 50 5.00 -0.23 3.04
CA ALA A 50 4.61 0.85 2.14
C ALA A 50 3.53 1.76 2.75
N MET A 51 2.45 1.17 3.29
CA MET A 51 1.39 1.94 3.97
C MET A 51 1.89 2.63 5.25
N ALA A 52 2.89 2.07 5.93
CA ALA A 52 3.45 2.66 7.14
C ALA A 52 4.38 3.84 6.86
N ASN A 53 5.27 3.70 5.87
CA ASN A 53 6.18 4.75 5.45
C ASN A 53 5.44 6.03 5.01
N ARG A 54 4.22 5.87 4.50
CA ARG A 54 3.36 6.95 4.00
C ARG A 54 2.26 7.39 4.96
N ARG A 55 2.20 6.80 6.16
CA ARG A 55 1.15 7.08 7.18
C ARG A 55 -0.28 6.89 6.65
N GLU A 56 -0.45 6.00 5.69
CA GLU A 56 -1.72 5.70 5.03
C GLU A 56 -2.59 4.75 5.84
N HIS A 57 -2.23 4.44 7.08
CA HIS A 57 -2.99 3.53 7.92
C HIS A 57 -3.22 4.14 9.31
N THR A 58 -4.24 3.65 10.00
CA THR A 58 -4.48 3.94 11.42
C THR A 58 -4.44 2.65 12.20
N VAL A 59 -3.69 2.64 13.29
CA VAL A 59 -3.74 1.56 14.27
C VAL A 59 -4.69 1.99 15.38
N THR A 60 -5.66 1.14 15.70
CA THR A 60 -6.58 1.31 16.83
C THR A 60 -6.56 0.04 17.69
N GLY A 61 -7.15 0.08 18.89
CA GLY A 61 -7.36 -1.13 19.70
C GLY A 61 -8.18 -2.23 19.00
N ARG A 62 -8.84 -1.92 17.87
CA ARG A 62 -9.65 -2.87 17.07
C ARG A 62 -8.91 -3.42 15.84
N GLY A 63 -7.69 -2.95 15.57
CA GLY A 63 -6.85 -3.39 14.45
C GLY A 63 -6.32 -2.25 13.58
N VAL A 64 -5.76 -2.62 12.43
CA VAL A 64 -5.22 -1.68 11.44
C VAL A 64 -6.29 -1.38 10.39
N PHE A 65 -6.49 -0.10 10.11
CA PHE A 65 -7.43 0.40 9.11
C PHE A 65 -6.65 1.15 8.05
N TRP A 66 -6.91 0.85 6.79
CA TRP A 66 -6.27 1.56 5.70
C TRP A 66 -7.02 2.85 5.40
N ARG A 67 -6.32 3.97 5.26
CA ARG A 67 -6.88 5.28 4.90
C ARG A 67 -6.90 5.52 3.39
N GLY A 68 -6.27 4.64 2.61
CA GLY A 68 -6.08 4.81 1.17
C GLY A 68 -4.74 5.47 0.83
N PRO A 69 -4.37 5.45 -0.45
CA PRO A 69 -3.13 6.04 -0.94
C PRO A 69 -3.17 7.57 -0.87
N THR A 70 -2.07 8.20 -0.48
CA THR A 70 -1.87 9.66 -0.59
C THR A 70 -0.99 9.99 -1.81
N ASP A 71 -1.12 11.21 -2.32
CA ASP A 71 -0.24 11.75 -3.37
C ASP A 71 1.02 12.41 -2.78
N GLU A 72 1.30 12.21 -1.49
CA GLU A 72 2.55 12.70 -0.88
C GLU A 72 3.75 11.99 -1.53
N ILE A 73 4.69 12.79 -2.04
CA ILE A 73 5.95 12.32 -2.61
C ILE A 73 6.90 12.06 -1.44
N HIS A 74 7.27 10.81 -1.22
CA HIS A 74 8.22 10.43 -0.18
C HIS A 74 9.64 10.26 -0.74
N PRO A 75 10.69 10.49 0.07
CA PRO A 75 12.06 10.19 -0.33
C PRO A 75 12.18 8.70 -0.70
N GLY A 76 12.31 8.40 -1.99
CA GLY A 76 12.23 7.04 -2.54
C GLY A 76 11.30 6.90 -3.76
N ASP A 77 10.42 7.88 -4.00
CA ASP A 77 9.55 7.93 -5.19
C ASP A 77 10.21 8.57 -6.40
N SER A 78 11.19 9.43 -6.15
CA SER A 78 11.80 10.31 -7.15
C SER A 78 12.76 9.63 -8.12
N ASP A 79 13.07 8.34 -7.96
CA ASP A 79 14.02 7.64 -8.84
C ASP A 79 13.40 7.19 -10.18
N GLU A 80 12.18 7.68 -10.47
CA GLU A 80 11.46 7.43 -11.72
C GLU A 80 11.10 8.72 -12.48
N ALA A 81 11.47 9.90 -11.97
CA ALA A 81 11.16 11.18 -12.62
C ALA A 81 12.23 11.65 -13.64
N LYS A 82 13.19 10.80 -14.03
CA LYS A 82 14.22 11.13 -15.03
C LYS A 82 14.36 10.06 -16.10
N THR A 83 13.37 9.92 -16.95
CA THR A 83 13.58 9.40 -18.30
C THR A 83 12.58 10.09 -19.24
N SER A 84 13.00 11.23 -19.76
CA SER A 84 12.50 11.82 -21.01
C SER A 84 13.71 12.15 -21.86
#